data_AF-A0A3P7Q197-F1
#
_entry.id   AF-A0A3P7Q197-F1
#
_cell.length_a   1.000
_cell.length_b   1.000
_cell.length_c   1.000
_cell.angle_alpha   90.00
_cell.angle_beta   90.00
_cell.angle_gamma   90.00
#
_symmetry.space_group_name_H-M   'P 1'
#
loop_
_entity.id
_entity.type
_entity.pdbx_description
1 polymer ?
#
loop_
_entity_poly.entity_id
_entity_poly.type
_entity_poly.pdbx_seq_one_letter_code
_entity_poly.pdbx_strand_id
1 'polypeptide(L)'
;MIKKSLDDLDYDPSSGVKLMRRLEWSCLRTQISYIHIVISSMSIALKQSTPVVFLSSSVAIWKRLECIDPKTLFEGTVSVWMNENLSHESLIERPALLFRCDDRIYEIPQLFSCFLRILSFYLTASRCYITQKVSTTPTFSSVKDERAERDELARSLLGTQDSMVVQILLEICDRSKHSAIHHLCCGFIHQMFIADPILSKLVHFQTYPIRLIPMAVRGIPSMHICLEFIHELLTLSNLSQRVFAIVLVTELASQYKIESSYLRVGLILDVLFTLLRSLPCDESLELFENVVPSLGRIMCLFPQLSADITDILTRVSSIAKSRMAVSATIIKRRCCLERKLIDLINKTLADAKVKINISN
;
A
#
# COMPACT_ATOMS: atom_id res chain seq x y z
N MET A 1 1.29 22.73 -37.64
CA MET A 1 2.23 21.66 -38.05
C MET A 1 2.53 20.69 -36.91
N ILE A 2 2.88 21.16 -35.71
CA ILE A 2 3.32 20.28 -34.61
C ILE A 2 2.19 19.44 -33.99
N LYS A 3 1.00 20.04 -33.77
CA LYS A 3 -0.17 19.27 -33.27
C LYS A 3 -0.56 18.15 -34.24
N LYS A 4 -0.56 18.42 -35.54
CA LYS A 4 -0.81 17.43 -36.59
C LYS A 4 0.19 16.27 -36.56
N SER A 5 1.48 16.54 -36.37
CA SER A 5 2.50 15.48 -36.23
C SER A 5 2.37 14.63 -34.96
N LEU A 6 1.68 15.14 -33.93
CA LEU A 6 1.35 14.37 -32.74
C LEU A 6 0.07 13.55 -32.95
N ASP A 7 -0.95 14.11 -33.60
CA ASP A 7 -2.19 13.41 -33.90
C ASP A 7 -1.95 12.24 -34.89
N ASP A 8 -1.00 12.41 -35.81
CA ASP A 8 -0.59 11.39 -36.80
C ASP A 8 0.28 10.26 -36.20
N LEU A 9 0.50 10.18 -34.88
CA LEU A 9 1.27 9.09 -34.24
C LEU A 9 0.67 7.69 -34.52
N ASP A 10 -0.61 7.60 -34.84
CA ASP A 10 -1.26 6.35 -35.24
C ASP A 10 -0.93 5.94 -36.69
N TYR A 11 -0.56 6.89 -37.55
CA TYR A 11 -0.28 6.66 -38.98
C TYR A 11 1.22 6.66 -39.32
N ASP A 12 2.02 7.53 -38.69
CA ASP A 12 3.49 7.56 -38.82
C ASP A 12 4.16 7.83 -37.47
N PRO A 13 4.40 6.78 -36.65
CA PRO A 13 5.08 6.94 -35.37
C PRO A 13 6.48 7.55 -35.48
N SER A 14 7.12 7.50 -36.65
CA SER A 14 8.48 8.02 -36.85
C SER A 14 8.53 9.55 -36.74
N SER A 15 7.49 10.24 -37.18
CA SER A 15 7.41 11.70 -37.16
C SER A 15 7.30 12.24 -35.73
N GLY A 16 6.43 11.66 -34.91
CA GLY A 16 6.28 12.01 -33.49
C GLY A 16 7.57 11.75 -32.68
N VAL A 17 8.23 10.61 -32.91
CA VAL A 17 9.50 10.27 -32.24
C VAL A 17 10.61 11.28 -32.60
N LYS A 18 10.74 11.66 -33.88
CA LYS A 18 11.75 12.64 -34.32
C LYS A 18 11.52 14.00 -33.68
N LEU A 19 10.26 14.44 -33.59
CA LEU A 19 9.89 15.69 -32.94
C LEU A 19 10.27 15.68 -31.45
N MET A 20 9.84 14.65 -30.71
CA MET A 20 10.11 14.58 -29.27
C MET A 20 11.60 14.48 -28.95
N ARG A 21 12.37 13.73 -29.75
CA ARG A 21 13.84 13.72 -29.63
C ARG A 21 14.43 15.09 -29.88
N ARG A 22 14.02 15.79 -30.94
CA ARG A 22 14.53 17.16 -31.21
C ARG A 22 14.20 18.12 -30.08
N LEU A 23 13.00 18.02 -29.50
CA LEU A 23 12.60 18.83 -28.36
C LEU A 23 13.41 18.47 -27.10
N GLU A 24 13.71 17.19 -26.88
CA GLU A 24 14.53 16.71 -25.75
C GLU A 24 15.95 17.29 -25.78
N TRP A 25 16.55 17.42 -26.96
CA TRP A 25 17.89 18.01 -27.16
C TRP A 25 17.88 19.53 -27.29
N SER A 26 16.71 20.17 -27.32
CA SER A 26 16.60 21.63 -27.37
C SER A 26 16.87 22.29 -26.01
N CYS A 27 17.17 23.59 -26.00
CA CYS A 27 17.37 24.33 -24.76
C CYS A 27 16.08 24.48 -23.96
N LEU A 28 16.20 24.69 -22.65
CA LEU A 28 15.06 24.78 -21.73
C LEU A 28 14.05 25.86 -22.14
N ARG A 29 14.51 27.00 -22.67
CA ARG A 29 13.65 28.08 -23.19
C ARG A 29 12.71 27.57 -24.28
N THR A 30 13.23 26.77 -25.21
CA THR A 30 12.45 26.15 -26.28
C THR A 30 11.46 25.15 -25.70
N GLN A 31 11.89 24.32 -24.75
CA GLN A 31 11.01 23.35 -24.08
C GLN A 31 9.82 24.04 -23.38
N ILE A 32 10.07 25.15 -22.67
CA ILE A 32 9.03 25.96 -22.02
C ILE A 32 8.03 26.51 -23.05
N SER A 33 8.52 27.04 -24.17
CA SER A 33 7.65 27.57 -25.23
C SER A 33 6.72 26.52 -25.85
N TYR A 34 7.06 25.23 -25.68
CA TYR A 34 6.30 24.09 -26.17
C TYR A 34 5.68 23.25 -25.04
N ILE A 35 5.45 23.82 -23.85
CA ILE A 35 4.85 23.10 -22.72
C ILE A 35 3.53 22.40 -23.07
N HIS A 36 2.64 23.04 -23.83
CA HIS A 36 1.37 22.45 -24.26
C HIS A 36 1.54 21.20 -25.15
N ILE A 37 2.64 21.14 -25.92
CA ILE A 37 2.98 20.02 -26.78
C ILE A 37 3.44 18.84 -25.93
N VAL A 38 4.24 19.10 -24.90
CA VAL A 38 4.66 18.11 -23.90
C VAL A 38 3.45 17.59 -23.12
N ILE A 39 2.54 18.47 -22.71
CA ILE A 39 1.29 18.05 -22.05
C ILE A 39 0.47 17.12 -22.97
N SER A 40 0.27 17.52 -24.23
CA SER A 40 -0.46 16.67 -25.20
C SER A 40 0.24 15.32 -25.45
N SER A 41 1.58 15.29 -25.45
CA SER A 41 2.33 14.06 -25.61
C SER A 41 2.12 13.07 -24.46
N MET A 42 1.82 13.55 -23.24
CA MET A 42 1.50 12.68 -22.09
C MET A 42 0.20 11.90 -22.25
N SER A 43 -0.78 12.43 -22.98
CA SER A 43 -2.02 11.70 -23.31
C SER A 43 -1.79 10.66 -24.39
N ILE A 44 -1.02 11.02 -25.43
CA ILE A 44 -0.66 10.08 -26.50
C ILE A 44 0.16 8.92 -25.94
N ALA A 45 1.04 9.19 -24.98
CA ALA A 45 1.86 8.20 -24.31
C ALA A 45 1.07 7.10 -23.57
N LEU A 46 -0.23 7.28 -23.32
CA LEU A 46 -1.12 6.25 -22.77
C LEU A 46 -1.54 5.18 -23.80
N LYS A 47 -1.38 5.46 -25.10
CA LYS A 47 -1.73 4.49 -26.14
C LYS A 47 -0.72 3.34 -26.14
N GLN A 48 -1.21 2.10 -26.17
CA GLN A 48 -0.36 0.89 -26.21
C GLN A 48 0.55 0.84 -27.45
N SER A 49 0.17 1.51 -28.54
CA SER A 49 0.96 1.64 -29.78
C SER A 49 2.14 2.59 -29.67
N THR A 50 2.29 3.33 -28.57
CA THR A 50 3.31 4.38 -28.45
C THR A 50 4.72 3.79 -28.42
N PRO A 51 5.64 4.22 -29.30
CA PRO A 51 7.03 3.79 -29.24
C PRO A 51 7.69 4.15 -27.90
N VAL A 52 8.42 3.21 -27.30
CA VAL A 52 9.13 3.41 -26.02
C VAL A 52 10.04 4.65 -26.04
N VAL A 53 10.64 4.94 -27.19
CA VAL A 53 11.49 6.12 -27.38
C VAL A 53 10.70 7.43 -27.25
N PHE A 54 9.49 7.49 -27.82
CA PHE A 54 8.61 8.65 -27.71
C PHE A 54 8.22 8.89 -26.25
N LEU A 55 7.81 7.83 -25.56
CA LEU A 55 7.46 7.87 -24.15
C LEU A 55 8.64 8.36 -23.30
N SER A 56 9.83 7.78 -23.49
CA SER A 56 11.03 8.13 -22.73
C SER A 56 11.43 9.59 -22.94
N SER A 57 11.38 10.08 -24.20
CA SER A 57 11.68 11.47 -24.53
C SER A 57 10.65 12.43 -23.91
N SER A 58 9.36 12.08 -23.98
CA SER A 58 8.26 12.86 -23.39
C SER A 58 8.44 13.02 -21.88
N VAL A 59 8.68 11.91 -21.19
CA VAL A 59 8.88 11.88 -19.74
C VAL A 59 10.15 12.63 -19.34
N ALA A 60 11.24 12.53 -20.13
CA ALA A 60 12.47 13.26 -19.87
C ALA A 60 12.26 14.78 -19.93
N ILE A 61 11.52 15.28 -20.93
CA ILE A 61 11.20 16.71 -21.04
C ILE A 61 10.24 17.13 -19.92
N TRP A 62 9.20 16.35 -19.66
CA TRP A 62 8.23 16.60 -18.60
C TRP A 62 8.91 16.79 -17.24
N LYS A 63 9.83 15.89 -16.88
CA LYS A 63 10.62 15.97 -15.63
C LYS A 63 11.50 17.22 -15.52
N ARG A 64 11.96 17.79 -16.65
CA ARG A 64 12.72 19.05 -16.65
C ARG A 64 11.80 20.25 -16.48
N LEU A 65 10.63 20.24 -17.13
CA LEU A 65 9.65 21.34 -17.07
C LEU A 65 9.00 21.47 -15.70
N GLU A 66 8.86 20.36 -14.97
CA GLU A 66 8.34 20.35 -13.61
C GLU A 66 9.09 21.30 -12.67
N CYS A 67 10.42 21.44 -12.84
CA CYS A 67 11.22 22.33 -12.00
C CYS A 67 11.03 23.82 -12.33
N ILE A 68 10.30 24.17 -13.39
CA ILE A 68 10.15 25.54 -13.90
C ILE A 68 8.74 26.07 -13.67
N ASP A 69 7.73 25.36 -14.16
CA ASP A 69 6.33 25.72 -13.99
C ASP A 69 5.49 24.47 -13.66
N PRO A 70 5.59 23.97 -12.41
CA PRO A 70 4.88 22.77 -11.99
C PRO A 70 3.36 22.96 -12.04
N LYS A 71 2.85 24.16 -11.75
CA LYS A 71 1.40 24.42 -11.72
C LYS A 71 0.79 24.18 -13.10
N THR A 72 1.28 24.88 -14.13
CA THR A 72 0.75 24.75 -15.48
C THR A 72 0.97 23.35 -16.03
N LEU A 73 2.15 22.76 -15.77
CA LEU A 73 2.47 21.42 -16.24
C LEU A 73 1.54 20.37 -15.63
N PHE A 74 1.35 20.38 -14.32
CA PHE A 74 0.57 19.37 -13.60
C PHE A 74 -0.91 19.50 -13.89
N GLU A 75 -1.47 20.71 -13.82
CA GLU A 75 -2.88 20.98 -14.14
C GLU A 75 -3.19 20.53 -15.58
N GLY A 76 -2.34 20.90 -16.54
CA GLY A 76 -2.48 20.48 -17.93
C GLY A 76 -2.34 18.97 -18.12
N THR A 77 -1.36 18.33 -17.45
CA THR A 77 -1.15 16.87 -17.55
C THR A 77 -2.33 16.10 -16.98
N VAL A 78 -2.86 16.52 -15.83
CA VAL A 78 -4.04 15.92 -15.21
C VAL A 78 -5.26 16.08 -16.12
N SER A 79 -5.44 17.27 -16.70
CA SER A 79 -6.57 17.53 -17.58
C SER A 79 -6.60 16.59 -18.80
N VAL A 80 -5.45 16.35 -19.43
CA VAL A 80 -5.38 15.44 -20.59
C VAL A 80 -5.45 13.95 -20.21
N TRP A 81 -5.15 13.59 -18.96
CA TRP A 81 -5.26 12.22 -18.45
C TRP A 81 -6.66 11.88 -17.94
N MET A 82 -7.41 12.87 -17.46
CA MET A 82 -8.81 12.69 -17.05
C MET A 82 -9.81 12.96 -18.17
N ASN A 83 -9.37 13.65 -19.24
CA ASN A 83 -10.26 14.21 -20.26
C ASN A 83 -11.32 15.17 -19.64
N GLU A 84 -10.94 15.89 -18.59
CA GLU A 84 -11.75 16.85 -17.84
C GLU A 84 -10.90 18.07 -17.49
N ASN A 85 -11.48 19.26 -17.46
CA ASN A 85 -10.77 20.48 -17.05
C ASN A 85 -10.96 20.69 -15.55
N LEU A 86 -10.08 20.10 -14.73
CA LEU A 86 -10.02 20.39 -13.29
C LEU A 86 -9.11 21.58 -13.03
N SER A 87 -9.58 22.52 -12.22
CA SER A 87 -8.77 23.66 -11.81
C SER A 87 -7.72 23.25 -10.77
N HIS A 88 -6.61 23.98 -10.74
CA HIS A 88 -5.61 23.87 -9.69
C HIS A 88 -6.21 23.94 -8.27
N GLU A 89 -7.21 24.81 -8.06
CA GLU A 89 -7.88 24.97 -6.76
C GLU A 89 -8.64 23.70 -6.36
N SER A 90 -9.41 23.09 -7.28
CA SER A 90 -10.13 21.84 -7.00
C SER A 90 -9.19 20.69 -6.63
N LEU A 91 -8.03 20.61 -7.26
CA LEU A 91 -7.02 19.59 -6.99
C LEU A 91 -6.31 19.81 -5.63
N ILE A 92 -6.14 21.06 -5.20
CA ILE A 92 -5.63 21.38 -3.84
C ILE A 92 -6.65 20.99 -2.78
N GLU A 93 -7.93 21.33 -2.98
CA GLU A 93 -8.98 21.02 -2.01
C GLU A 93 -9.21 19.51 -1.89
N ARG A 94 -9.07 18.78 -3.01
CA ARG A 94 -9.35 17.36 -3.08
C ARG A 94 -8.31 16.61 -3.92
N PRO A 95 -7.09 16.37 -3.40
CA PRO A 95 -6.05 15.61 -4.10
C PRO A 95 -6.49 14.22 -4.55
N ALA A 96 -7.46 13.62 -3.85
CA ALA A 96 -8.07 12.33 -4.19
C ALA A 96 -8.64 12.27 -5.61
N LEU A 97 -9.02 13.42 -6.18
CA LEU A 97 -9.52 13.49 -7.55
C LEU A 97 -8.50 12.96 -8.56
N LEU A 98 -7.19 13.07 -8.29
CA LEU A 98 -6.11 12.57 -9.14
C LEU A 98 -6.29 11.08 -9.51
N PHE A 99 -6.86 10.28 -8.63
CA PHE A 99 -7.08 8.85 -8.89
C PHE A 99 -8.18 8.57 -9.94
N ARG A 100 -8.85 9.60 -10.47
CA ARG A 100 -9.77 9.52 -11.62
C ARG A 100 -9.07 9.60 -12.98
N CYS A 101 -7.76 9.83 -13.00
CA CYS A 101 -6.98 9.74 -14.23
C CYS A 101 -7.09 8.33 -14.84
N ASP A 102 -6.84 8.23 -16.16
CA ASP A 102 -6.89 6.97 -16.90
C ASP A 102 -6.06 5.84 -16.25
N ASP A 103 -6.70 4.71 -15.95
CA ASP A 103 -6.09 3.55 -15.28
C ASP A 103 -4.85 3.01 -15.99
N ARG A 104 -4.68 3.23 -17.30
CA ARG A 104 -3.49 2.81 -18.05
C ARG A 104 -2.20 3.42 -17.50
N ILE A 105 -2.27 4.55 -16.80
CA ILE A 105 -1.13 5.17 -16.12
C ILE A 105 -0.52 4.18 -15.11
N TYR A 106 -1.36 3.42 -14.40
CA TYR A 106 -0.94 2.48 -13.36
C TYR A 106 -0.25 1.23 -13.91
N GLU A 107 -0.24 1.04 -15.22
CA GLU A 107 0.48 -0.06 -15.89
C GLU A 107 1.74 0.40 -16.62
N ILE A 108 1.98 1.72 -16.75
CA ILE A 108 3.12 2.30 -17.46
C ILE A 108 4.06 2.97 -16.44
N PRO A 109 5.15 2.32 -16.00
CA PRO A 109 5.98 2.81 -14.88
C PRO A 109 6.52 4.23 -15.06
N GLN A 110 6.85 4.62 -16.29
CA GLN A 110 7.38 5.96 -16.55
C GLN A 110 6.33 7.06 -16.36
N LEU A 111 5.07 6.80 -16.77
CA LEU A 111 3.95 7.72 -16.54
C LEU A 111 3.49 7.68 -15.09
N PHE A 112 3.44 6.49 -14.48
CA PHE A 112 3.13 6.35 -13.07
C PHE A 112 4.12 7.12 -12.19
N SER A 113 5.41 7.11 -12.53
CA SER A 113 6.41 7.94 -11.85
C SER A 113 6.08 9.44 -11.93
N CYS A 114 5.59 9.94 -13.07
CA CYS A 114 5.12 11.33 -13.18
C CYS A 114 3.86 11.58 -12.37
N PHE A 115 2.90 10.65 -12.40
CA PHE A 115 1.67 10.71 -11.60
C PHE A 115 1.97 10.84 -10.10
N LEU A 116 2.89 10.04 -9.57
CA LEU A 116 3.28 10.13 -8.16
C LEU A 116 3.92 11.49 -7.81
N ARG A 117 4.62 12.14 -8.74
CA ARG A 117 5.15 13.49 -8.53
C ARG A 117 4.03 14.54 -8.46
N ILE A 118 3.04 14.45 -9.36
CA ILE A 118 1.83 15.28 -9.32
C ILE A 118 1.08 15.06 -7.99
N LEU A 119 0.91 13.80 -7.58
CA LEU A 119 0.25 13.43 -6.33
C LEU A 119 0.97 14.04 -5.12
N SER A 120 2.29 13.90 -5.03
CA SER A 120 3.10 14.51 -3.97
C SER A 120 2.92 16.02 -3.89
N PHE A 121 2.91 16.69 -5.04
CA PHE A 121 2.72 18.13 -5.13
C PHE A 121 1.34 18.54 -4.58
N TYR A 122 0.26 17.92 -5.04
CA TYR A 122 -1.09 18.28 -4.60
C TYR A 122 -1.38 17.88 -3.15
N LEU A 123 -0.82 16.78 -2.65
CA LEU A 123 -0.90 16.44 -1.22
C LEU A 123 -0.20 17.49 -0.36
N THR A 124 0.98 17.96 -0.79
CA THR A 124 1.72 19.02 -0.09
C THR A 124 0.98 20.35 -0.16
N ALA A 125 0.46 20.72 -1.34
CA ALA A 125 -0.31 21.94 -1.52
C ALA A 125 -1.61 21.94 -0.70
N SER A 126 -2.32 20.80 -0.66
CA SER A 126 -3.50 20.58 0.18
C SER A 126 -3.19 20.76 1.67
N ARG A 127 -2.07 20.21 2.14
CA ARG A 127 -1.60 20.39 3.52
C ARG A 127 -1.33 21.86 3.86
N CYS A 128 -0.63 22.58 2.97
CA CYS A 128 -0.41 24.02 3.14
C CYS A 128 -1.72 24.81 3.16
N TYR A 129 -2.64 24.48 2.24
CA TYR A 129 -3.96 25.11 2.14
C TYR A 129 -4.80 24.93 3.40
N ILE A 130 -4.90 23.69 3.91
CA ILE A 130 -5.64 23.39 5.14
C ILE A 130 -5.02 24.11 6.33
N THR A 131 -3.69 24.06 6.48
CA THR A 131 -2.97 24.73 7.58
C THR A 131 -3.17 26.24 7.54
N GLN A 132 -3.13 26.84 6.36
CA GLN A 132 -3.39 28.26 6.17
C GLN A 132 -4.83 28.60 6.52
N LYS A 133 -5.81 27.84 6.03
CA LYS A 133 -7.23 28.04 6.35
C LYS A 133 -7.50 28.02 7.85
N VAL A 134 -6.93 27.06 8.57
CA VAL A 134 -7.07 26.98 10.04
C VAL A 134 -6.45 28.20 10.71
N SER A 135 -5.31 28.69 10.21
CA SER A 135 -4.61 29.85 10.77
C SER A 135 -5.32 31.19 10.50
N THR A 136 -5.99 31.34 9.36
CA THR A 136 -6.65 32.60 8.96
C THR A 136 -8.11 32.68 9.39
N THR A 137 -8.72 31.59 9.84
CA THR A 137 -10.12 31.59 10.27
C THR A 137 -10.27 32.43 11.54
N PRO A 138 -11.09 33.50 11.55
CA PRO A 138 -11.28 34.33 12.73
C PRO A 138 -11.90 33.51 13.86
N THR A 139 -11.27 33.56 15.03
CA THR A 139 -11.85 33.02 16.27
C THR A 139 -12.82 34.06 16.82
N PHE A 140 -14.12 33.77 16.75
CA PHE A 140 -15.16 34.69 17.22
C PHE A 140 -15.30 34.68 18.76
N SER A 141 -14.60 33.78 19.45
CA SER A 141 -14.62 33.65 20.90
C SER A 141 -13.19 33.54 21.44
N SER A 142 -12.96 34.02 22.67
CA SER A 142 -11.66 33.96 23.36
C SER A 142 -11.29 32.54 23.83
N VAL A 143 -11.91 31.51 23.27
CA VAL A 143 -11.76 30.15 23.74
C VAL A 143 -10.61 29.53 22.95
N LYS A 144 -9.43 29.46 23.59
CA LYS A 144 -8.25 28.77 23.05
C LYS A 144 -8.59 27.34 22.57
N ASP A 145 -9.61 26.74 23.18
CA ASP A 145 -10.09 25.40 22.87
C ASP A 145 -10.62 25.29 21.42
N GLU A 146 -11.30 26.31 20.88
CA GLU A 146 -11.80 26.19 19.49
C GLU A 146 -10.67 26.15 18.44
N ARG A 147 -9.53 26.80 18.72
CA ARG A 147 -8.38 26.71 17.80
C ARG A 147 -7.73 25.34 17.91
N ALA A 148 -7.58 24.82 19.12
CA ALA A 148 -7.03 23.48 19.36
C ALA A 148 -7.91 22.40 18.70
N GLU A 149 -9.24 22.51 18.80
CA GLU A 149 -10.18 21.62 18.12
C GLU A 149 -10.04 21.71 16.59
N ARG A 150 -9.92 22.91 16.01
CA ARG A 150 -9.70 23.07 14.56
C ARG A 150 -8.38 22.47 14.11
N ASP A 151 -7.31 22.64 14.88
CA ASP A 151 -6.00 22.04 14.62
C ASP A 151 -6.08 20.50 14.71
N GLU A 152 -6.85 19.95 15.64
CA GLU A 152 -7.09 18.51 15.74
C GLU A 152 -7.90 17.95 14.58
N LEU A 153 -8.99 18.61 14.20
CA LEU A 153 -9.78 18.25 13.02
C LEU A 153 -8.95 18.31 11.74
N ALA A 154 -8.09 19.32 11.59
CA ALA A 154 -7.19 19.45 10.45
C ALA A 154 -6.17 18.30 10.39
N ARG A 155 -5.56 17.94 11.54
CA ARG A 155 -4.66 16.77 11.63
C ARG A 155 -5.39 15.47 11.28
N SER A 156 -6.60 15.28 11.79
CA SER A 156 -7.42 14.10 11.48
C SER A 156 -7.80 14.03 9.99
N LEU A 157 -8.14 15.16 9.38
CA LEU A 157 -8.46 15.24 7.96
C LEU A 157 -7.24 14.88 7.09
N LEU A 158 -6.08 15.45 7.40
CA LEU A 158 -4.83 15.15 6.70
C LEU A 158 -4.43 13.69 6.87
N GLY A 159 -4.49 13.15 8.08
CA GLY A 159 -4.22 11.73 8.34
C GLY A 159 -5.18 10.81 7.58
N THR A 160 -6.47 11.18 7.50
CA THR A 160 -7.45 10.42 6.70
C THR A 160 -7.10 10.46 5.20
N GLN A 161 -6.78 11.63 4.66
CA GLN A 161 -6.37 11.79 3.26
C GLN A 161 -5.13 10.96 2.93
N ASP A 162 -4.09 11.07 3.76
CA ASP A 162 -2.82 10.37 3.55
C ASP A 162 -3.02 8.85 3.69
N SER A 163 -3.86 8.39 4.64
CA SER A 163 -4.17 6.96 4.78
C SER A 163 -4.92 6.40 3.57
N MET A 164 -5.89 7.16 3.04
CA MET A 164 -6.62 6.80 1.82
C MET A 164 -5.66 6.69 0.62
N VAL A 165 -4.70 7.62 0.47
CA VAL A 165 -3.68 7.52 -0.59
C VAL A 165 -2.90 6.23 -0.48
N VAL A 166 -2.43 5.87 0.73
CA VAL A 166 -1.70 4.62 0.94
C VAL A 166 -2.56 3.40 0.59
N GLN A 167 -3.84 3.39 0.99
CA GLN A 167 -4.77 2.31 0.65
C GLN A 167 -4.94 2.15 -0.86
N ILE A 168 -5.15 3.24 -1.59
CA ILE A 168 -5.30 3.21 -3.06
C ILE A 168 -4.00 2.73 -3.72
N LEU A 169 -2.83 3.15 -3.24
CA LEU A 169 -1.54 2.67 -3.77
C LEU A 169 -1.32 1.17 -3.52
N LEU A 170 -1.78 0.65 -2.38
CA LEU A 170 -1.77 -0.79 -2.09
C LEU A 170 -2.75 -1.55 -2.99
N GLU A 171 -3.93 -1.00 -3.26
CA GLU A 171 -4.87 -1.57 -4.24
C GLU A 171 -4.29 -1.60 -5.66
N ILE A 172 -3.57 -0.55 -6.07
CA ILE A 172 -2.87 -0.52 -7.36
C ILE A 172 -1.83 -1.65 -7.42
N CYS A 173 -1.09 -1.89 -6.33
CA CYS A 173 -0.15 -3.00 -6.27
C CYS A 173 -0.83 -4.38 -6.34
N ASP A 174 -2.04 -4.50 -5.80
CA ASP A 174 -2.81 -5.74 -5.84
C ASP A 174 -3.29 -6.08 -7.25
N ARG A 175 -3.65 -5.06 -8.03
CA ARG A 175 -4.12 -5.19 -9.41
C ARG A 175 -2.97 -5.37 -10.40
N SER A 176 -1.88 -4.62 -10.24
CA SER A 176 -0.74 -4.66 -11.15
C SER A 176 0.21 -5.80 -10.81
N LYS A 177 0.68 -6.52 -11.82
CA LYS A 177 1.73 -7.55 -11.67
C LYS A 177 3.14 -7.01 -11.95
N HIS A 178 3.26 -5.72 -12.30
CA HIS A 178 4.52 -5.12 -12.69
C HIS A 178 5.36 -4.74 -11.47
N SER A 179 6.51 -5.41 -11.30
CA SER A 179 7.44 -5.13 -10.19
C SER A 179 7.91 -3.68 -10.13
N ALA A 180 8.00 -3.01 -11.29
CA ALA A 180 8.35 -1.59 -11.36
C ALA A 180 7.26 -0.69 -10.73
N ILE A 181 5.98 -1.01 -10.90
CA ILE A 181 4.87 -0.29 -10.26
C ILE A 181 4.89 -0.53 -8.76
N HIS A 182 5.11 -1.77 -8.31
CA HIS A 182 5.26 -2.10 -6.89
C HIS A 182 6.40 -1.30 -6.26
N HIS A 183 7.56 -1.21 -6.92
CA HIS A 183 8.69 -0.45 -6.43
C HIS A 183 8.37 1.05 -6.28
N LEU A 184 7.67 1.63 -7.26
CA LEU A 184 7.25 3.03 -7.23
C LEU A 184 6.23 3.31 -6.12
N CYS A 185 5.19 2.47 -5.98
CA CYS A 185 4.22 2.57 -4.89
C CYS A 185 4.90 2.44 -3.52
N CYS A 186 5.71 1.41 -3.33
CA CYS A 186 6.40 1.16 -2.06
C CYS A 186 7.38 2.29 -1.73
N GLY A 187 8.13 2.80 -2.71
CA GLY A 187 9.00 3.96 -2.52
C GLY A 187 8.22 5.20 -2.10
N PHE A 188 7.03 5.43 -2.67
CA PHE A 188 6.16 6.54 -2.30
C PHE A 188 5.61 6.39 -0.87
N ILE A 189 5.04 5.24 -0.54
CA ILE A 189 4.52 4.93 0.80
C ILE A 189 5.64 5.03 1.84
N HIS A 190 6.85 4.57 1.52
CA HIS A 190 8.01 4.70 2.38
C HIS A 190 8.31 6.16 2.74
N GLN A 191 8.31 7.06 1.75
CA GLN A 191 8.51 8.49 1.99
C GLN A 191 7.37 9.10 2.83
N MET A 192 6.12 8.67 2.61
CA MET A 192 5.00 9.11 3.45
C MET A 192 5.16 8.67 4.90
N PHE A 193 5.59 7.43 5.16
CA PHE A 193 5.86 6.94 6.51
C PHE A 193 7.06 7.62 7.18
N ILE A 194 8.08 8.03 6.41
CA ILE A 194 9.18 8.85 6.95
C ILE A 194 8.66 10.24 7.34
N ALA A 195 7.82 10.86 6.50
CA ALA A 195 7.29 12.19 6.75
C ALA A 195 6.33 12.23 7.94
N ASP A 196 5.50 11.21 8.11
CA ASP A 196 4.61 11.04 9.26
C ASP A 196 4.59 9.57 9.74
N PRO A 197 5.35 9.23 10.80
CA PRO A 197 5.33 7.90 11.40
C PRO A 197 3.95 7.43 11.88
N ILE A 198 3.07 8.35 12.29
CA ILE A 198 1.73 8.01 12.82
C ILE A 198 0.84 7.46 11.69
N LEU A 199 1.06 7.91 10.46
CA LEU A 199 0.36 7.38 9.28
C LEU A 199 0.53 5.86 9.15
N SER A 200 1.71 5.33 9.44
CA SER A 200 1.96 3.89 9.40
C SER A 200 1.04 3.14 10.37
N LYS A 201 0.87 3.67 11.58
CA LYS A 201 -0.07 3.13 12.58
C LYS A 201 -1.50 3.17 12.06
N LEU A 202 -1.96 4.32 11.55
CA LEU A 202 -3.31 4.49 11.04
C LEU A 202 -3.64 3.48 9.93
N VAL A 203 -2.75 3.32 8.94
CA VAL A 203 -2.94 2.38 7.81
C VAL A 203 -3.04 0.93 8.29
N HIS A 204 -2.20 0.51 9.24
CA HIS A 204 -2.21 -0.87 9.73
C HIS A 204 -3.39 -1.17 10.67
N PHE A 205 -3.93 -0.15 11.35
CA PHE A 205 -5.19 -0.28 12.09
C PHE A 205 -6.40 -0.39 11.14
N GLN A 206 -6.37 0.30 9.99
CA GLN A 206 -7.38 0.14 8.93
C GLN A 206 -7.26 -1.22 8.22
N THR A 207 -6.07 -1.82 8.24
CA THR A 207 -5.69 -3.05 7.53
C THR A 207 -5.76 -2.90 5.99
N TYR A 208 -5.27 -3.93 5.31
CA TYR A 208 -5.35 -4.11 3.86
C TYR A 208 -5.27 -5.62 3.57
N PRO A 209 -5.56 -6.10 2.34
CA PRO A 209 -5.54 -7.52 2.05
C PRO A 209 -4.25 -8.22 2.48
N ILE A 210 -4.37 -9.28 3.30
CA ILE A 210 -3.24 -10.00 3.94
C ILE A 210 -2.19 -10.45 2.92
N ARG A 211 -2.61 -10.80 1.70
CA ARG A 211 -1.73 -11.19 0.58
C ARG A 211 -0.71 -10.11 0.17
N LEU A 212 -0.97 -8.84 0.48
CA LEU A 212 -0.08 -7.71 0.17
C LEU A 212 1.00 -7.51 1.23
N ILE A 213 0.84 -8.04 2.44
CA ILE A 213 1.80 -7.87 3.55
C ILE A 213 3.23 -8.28 3.13
N PRO A 214 3.48 -9.44 2.49
CA PRO A 214 4.84 -9.82 2.09
C PRO A 214 5.46 -8.89 1.04
N MET A 215 4.63 -8.27 0.20
CA MET A 215 5.09 -7.27 -0.79
C MET A 215 5.41 -5.95 -0.08
N ALA A 216 4.51 -5.48 0.77
CA ALA A 216 4.67 -4.24 1.52
C ALA A 216 5.89 -4.28 2.45
N VAL A 217 6.08 -5.35 3.22
CA VAL A 217 7.23 -5.51 4.14
C VAL A 217 8.57 -5.56 3.40
N ARG A 218 8.63 -6.22 2.23
CA ARG A 218 9.87 -6.28 1.42
C ARG A 218 10.13 -5.01 0.63
N GLY A 219 9.07 -4.33 0.20
CA GLY A 219 9.14 -3.16 -0.67
C GLY A 219 9.32 -1.83 0.07
N ILE A 220 8.83 -1.72 1.32
CA ILE A 220 8.81 -0.48 2.11
C ILE A 220 9.85 -0.58 3.24
N PRO A 221 11.03 0.05 3.12
CA PRO A 221 12.12 -0.10 4.09
C PRO A 221 11.80 0.35 5.53
N SER A 222 10.87 1.30 5.69
CA SER A 222 10.45 1.82 7.00
C SER A 222 9.46 0.91 7.74
N MET A 223 9.10 -0.26 7.19
CA MET A 223 8.09 -1.14 7.81
C MET A 223 8.44 -1.67 9.19
N HIS A 224 9.73 -1.70 9.57
CA HIS A 224 10.17 -2.10 10.91
C HIS A 224 9.54 -1.26 12.03
N ILE A 225 9.15 0.00 11.77
CA ILE A 225 8.46 0.85 12.75
C ILE A 225 7.15 0.25 13.27
N CYS A 226 6.52 -0.64 12.49
CA CYS A 226 5.28 -1.30 12.89
C CYS A 226 5.46 -2.13 14.17
N LEU A 227 6.68 -2.60 14.48
CA LEU A 227 7.00 -3.34 15.71
C LEU A 227 6.75 -2.51 16.99
N GLU A 228 6.74 -1.18 16.90
CA GLU A 228 6.50 -0.29 18.04
C GLU A 228 5.06 -0.40 18.53
N PHE A 229 4.07 -0.36 17.62
CA PHE A 229 2.63 -0.31 17.97
C PHE A 229 1.88 -1.63 17.74
N ILE A 230 2.51 -2.67 17.19
CA ILE A 230 1.80 -3.91 16.82
C ILE A 230 1.10 -4.61 17.98
N HIS A 231 1.62 -4.43 19.20
CA HIS A 231 1.02 -4.94 20.42
C HIS A 231 -0.39 -4.37 20.63
N GLU A 232 -0.61 -3.10 20.30
CA GLU A 232 -1.92 -2.45 20.36
C GLU A 232 -2.91 -3.12 19.39
N LEU A 233 -2.46 -3.48 18.17
CA LEU A 233 -3.29 -4.16 17.17
C LEU A 233 -3.70 -5.57 17.62
N LEU A 234 -2.81 -6.28 18.32
CA LEU A 234 -3.10 -7.59 18.91
C LEU A 234 -4.15 -7.51 20.05
N THR A 235 -4.21 -6.37 20.76
CA THR A 235 -5.18 -6.19 21.86
C THR A 235 -6.60 -5.90 21.40
N LEU A 236 -6.81 -5.49 20.14
CA LEU A 236 -8.14 -5.21 19.58
C LEU A 236 -9.05 -6.45 19.66
N SER A 237 -10.36 -6.26 19.85
CA SER A 237 -11.33 -7.37 19.93
C SER A 237 -11.56 -8.07 18.59
N ASN A 238 -11.27 -7.39 17.48
CA ASN A 238 -11.53 -7.88 16.15
C ASN A 238 -10.53 -8.98 15.72
N LEU A 239 -11.03 -10.16 15.38
CA LEU A 239 -10.22 -11.30 14.96
C LEU A 239 -9.48 -11.05 13.63
N SER A 240 -10.09 -10.35 12.66
CA SER A 240 -9.45 -10.11 11.37
C SER A 240 -8.22 -9.18 11.51
N GLN A 241 -8.32 -8.17 12.38
CA GLN A 241 -7.20 -7.29 12.71
C GLN A 241 -6.09 -8.04 13.46
N ARG A 242 -6.45 -8.98 14.35
CA ARG A 242 -5.46 -9.86 15.01
C ARG A 242 -4.76 -10.78 14.03
N VAL A 243 -5.50 -11.41 13.11
CA VAL A 243 -4.91 -12.22 12.03
C VAL A 243 -3.94 -11.38 11.20
N PHE A 244 -4.36 -10.19 10.79
CA PHE A 244 -3.51 -9.24 10.06
C PHE A 244 -2.23 -8.91 10.85
N ALA A 245 -2.35 -8.62 12.15
CA ALA A 245 -1.22 -8.34 13.03
C ALA A 245 -0.23 -9.52 13.10
N ILE A 246 -0.74 -10.74 13.25
CA ILE A 246 0.08 -11.96 13.35
C ILE A 246 0.84 -12.21 12.06
N VAL A 247 0.18 -12.06 10.91
CA VAL A 247 0.84 -12.20 9.60
C VAL A 247 1.90 -11.11 9.42
N LEU A 248 1.59 -9.86 9.77
CA LEU A 248 2.52 -8.74 9.69
C LEU A 248 3.78 -8.98 10.52
N VAL A 249 3.66 -9.35 11.80
CA VAL A 249 4.83 -9.67 12.63
C VAL A 249 5.62 -10.83 12.04
N THR A 250 4.96 -11.85 11.50
CA THR A 250 5.63 -12.98 10.87
C THR A 250 6.50 -12.56 9.69
N GLU A 251 5.99 -11.66 8.83
CA GLU A 251 6.77 -11.09 7.72
C GLU A 251 7.89 -10.17 8.22
N LEU A 252 7.59 -9.31 9.20
CA LEU A 252 8.59 -8.40 9.79
C LEU A 252 9.73 -9.17 10.44
N ALA A 253 9.44 -10.25 11.17
CA ALA A 253 10.45 -11.09 11.80
C ALA A 253 11.26 -11.89 10.77
N SER A 254 10.67 -12.23 9.62
CA SER A 254 11.38 -12.84 8.50
C SER A 254 12.36 -11.86 7.84
N GLN A 255 11.97 -10.59 7.73
CA GLN A 255 12.76 -9.54 7.06
C GLN A 255 13.81 -8.92 7.99
N TYR A 256 13.41 -8.60 9.22
CA TYR A 256 14.22 -7.93 10.24
C TYR A 256 14.50 -8.90 11.39
N LYS A 257 15.65 -9.57 11.31
CA LYS A 257 16.13 -10.53 12.32
C LYS A 257 16.75 -9.81 13.52
N ILE A 258 15.93 -9.03 14.23
CA ILE A 258 16.32 -8.23 15.40
C ILE A 258 15.59 -8.69 16.65
N GLU A 259 16.14 -8.36 17.83
CA GLU A 259 15.57 -8.74 19.13
C GLU A 259 14.11 -8.27 19.29
N SER A 260 13.80 -7.05 18.87
CA SER A 260 12.43 -6.53 18.92
C SER A 260 11.44 -7.41 18.15
N SER A 261 11.82 -7.95 16.99
CA SER A 261 10.96 -8.85 16.23
C SER A 261 10.70 -10.16 16.98
N TYR A 262 11.74 -10.72 17.60
CA TYR A 262 11.63 -11.92 18.41
C TYR A 262 10.68 -11.73 19.62
N LEU A 263 10.81 -10.61 20.33
CA LEU A 263 9.93 -10.28 21.46
C LEU A 263 8.45 -10.17 21.02
N ARG A 264 8.18 -9.60 19.83
CA ARG A 264 6.81 -9.53 19.29
C ARG A 264 6.26 -10.88 18.87
N VAL A 265 7.11 -11.78 18.39
CA VAL A 265 6.71 -13.17 18.11
C VAL A 265 6.37 -13.91 19.41
N GLY A 266 7.13 -13.72 20.49
CA GLY A 266 6.78 -14.25 21.81
C GLY A 266 5.40 -13.78 22.28
N LEU A 267 5.14 -12.48 22.18
CA LEU A 267 3.84 -11.89 22.52
C LEU A 267 2.68 -12.50 21.72
N ILE A 268 2.89 -12.84 20.44
CA ILE A 268 1.85 -13.51 19.63
C ILE A 268 1.46 -14.85 20.24
N LEU A 269 2.43 -15.63 20.73
CA LEU A 269 2.14 -16.92 21.35
C LEU A 269 1.33 -16.74 22.64
N ASP A 270 1.70 -15.79 23.50
CA ASP A 270 0.97 -15.48 24.73
C ASP A 270 -0.49 -15.07 24.45
N VAL A 271 -0.68 -14.21 23.43
CA VAL A 271 -2.01 -13.80 22.98
C VAL A 271 -2.79 -15.01 22.46
N LEU A 272 -2.22 -15.83 21.59
CA LEU A 272 -2.91 -16.99 21.02
C LEU A 272 -3.27 -18.03 22.09
N PHE A 273 -2.40 -18.30 23.07
CA PHE A 273 -2.71 -19.18 24.20
C PHE A 273 -3.86 -18.64 25.05
N THR A 274 -3.91 -17.33 25.26
CA THR A 274 -5.00 -16.66 25.98
C THR A 274 -6.30 -16.77 25.20
N LEU A 275 -6.28 -16.46 23.90
CA LEU A 275 -7.44 -16.53 23.01
C LEU A 275 -8.00 -17.95 22.87
N LEU A 276 -7.14 -18.97 22.82
CA LEU A 276 -7.57 -20.37 22.79
C LEU A 276 -8.39 -20.76 24.03
N ARG A 277 -8.16 -20.10 25.19
CA ARG A 277 -8.90 -20.34 26.42
C ARG A 277 -10.17 -19.51 26.53
N SER A 278 -10.17 -18.29 25.98
CA SER A 278 -11.26 -17.33 26.16
C SER A 278 -12.27 -17.29 25.03
N LEU A 279 -11.87 -17.62 23.79
CA LEU A 279 -12.74 -17.50 22.63
C LEU A 279 -13.72 -18.70 22.54
N PRO A 280 -14.93 -18.46 22.02
CA PRO A 280 -15.82 -19.54 21.60
C PRO A 280 -15.13 -20.47 20.60
N CYS A 281 -15.55 -21.74 20.57
CA CYS A 281 -14.97 -22.76 19.70
C CYS A 281 -14.96 -22.30 18.22
N ASP A 282 -16.06 -21.73 17.71
CA ASP A 282 -16.22 -21.28 16.32
C ASP A 282 -15.17 -20.23 15.94
N GLU A 283 -15.09 -19.16 16.74
CA GLU A 283 -14.13 -18.07 16.57
C GLU A 283 -12.68 -18.53 16.71
N SER A 284 -12.41 -19.45 17.65
CA SER A 284 -11.09 -20.05 17.79
C SER A 284 -10.69 -20.81 16.52
N LEU A 285 -11.57 -21.65 15.97
CA LEU A 285 -11.22 -22.43 14.78
C LEU A 285 -11.03 -21.53 13.55
N GLU A 286 -11.85 -20.48 13.40
CA GLU A 286 -11.70 -19.48 12.33
C GLU A 286 -10.38 -18.70 12.45
N LEU A 287 -10.01 -18.28 13.67
CA LEU A 287 -8.73 -17.62 13.93
C LEU A 287 -7.56 -18.53 13.51
N PHE A 288 -7.56 -19.78 13.97
CA PHE A 288 -6.46 -20.72 13.72
C PHE A 288 -6.38 -21.16 12.25
N GLU A 289 -7.49 -21.26 11.52
CA GLU A 289 -7.45 -21.50 10.06
C GLU A 289 -6.59 -20.46 9.34
N ASN A 290 -6.64 -19.20 9.80
CA ASN A 290 -5.90 -18.11 9.18
C ASN A 290 -4.47 -17.92 9.72
N VAL A 291 -4.17 -18.33 10.97
CA VAL A 291 -2.84 -18.10 11.58
C VAL A 291 -1.88 -19.29 11.50
N VAL A 292 -2.37 -20.52 11.27
CA VAL A 292 -1.52 -21.72 11.18
C VAL A 292 -0.37 -21.57 10.17
N PRO A 293 -0.56 -21.03 8.96
CA PRO A 293 0.54 -20.84 8.02
C PRO A 293 1.64 -19.91 8.58
N SER A 294 1.25 -18.85 9.30
CA SER A 294 2.17 -17.92 9.96
C SER A 294 2.95 -18.60 11.08
N LEU A 295 2.27 -19.41 11.90
CA LEU A 295 2.91 -20.20 12.96
C LEU A 295 3.94 -21.18 12.39
N GLY A 296 3.63 -21.87 11.29
CA GLY A 296 4.61 -22.74 10.61
C GLY A 296 5.86 -22.02 10.14
N ARG A 297 5.71 -20.78 9.66
CA ARG A 297 6.86 -19.94 9.31
C ARG A 297 7.65 -19.50 10.53
N ILE A 298 6.96 -19.13 11.61
CA ILE A 298 7.62 -18.77 12.88
C ILE A 298 8.47 -19.94 13.39
N MET A 299 7.99 -21.19 13.32
CA MET A 299 8.78 -22.38 13.69
C MET A 299 10.09 -22.48 12.90
N CYS A 300 10.07 -22.14 11.61
CA CYS A 300 11.27 -22.16 10.76
C CYS A 300 12.21 -20.98 11.06
N LEU A 301 11.67 -19.83 11.47
CA LEU A 301 12.45 -18.62 11.77
C LEU A 301 13.08 -18.67 13.17
N PHE A 302 12.37 -19.24 14.14
CA PHE A 302 12.78 -19.34 15.54
C PHE A 302 12.55 -20.77 16.03
N PRO A 303 13.46 -21.71 15.71
CA PRO A 303 13.33 -23.11 16.10
C PRO A 303 13.10 -23.31 17.61
N GLN A 304 13.62 -22.41 18.46
CA GLN A 304 13.42 -22.42 19.90
C GLN A 304 11.96 -22.31 20.35
N LEU A 305 11.07 -21.75 19.52
CA LEU A 305 9.63 -21.63 19.81
C LEU A 305 8.81 -22.81 19.26
N SER A 306 9.47 -23.79 18.62
CA SER A 306 8.77 -24.90 17.95
C SER A 306 7.98 -25.79 18.91
N ALA A 307 8.45 -25.93 20.15
CA ALA A 307 7.75 -26.72 21.18
C ALA A 307 6.40 -26.08 21.54
N ASP A 308 6.40 -24.78 21.83
CA ASP A 308 5.20 -24.03 22.20
C ASP A 308 4.19 -23.96 21.04
N ILE A 309 4.69 -23.76 19.82
CA ILE A 309 3.86 -23.76 18.61
C ILE A 309 3.27 -25.16 18.36
N THR A 310 4.03 -26.22 18.61
CA THR A 310 3.49 -27.59 18.48
C THR A 310 2.40 -27.86 19.53
N ASP A 311 2.59 -27.40 20.77
CA ASP A 311 1.57 -27.53 21.83
C ASP A 311 0.27 -26.81 21.46
N ILE A 312 0.34 -25.54 21.04
CA ILE A 312 -0.87 -24.79 20.68
C ILE A 312 -1.59 -25.43 19.48
N LEU A 313 -0.87 -25.84 18.44
CA LEU A 313 -1.44 -26.47 17.26
C LEU A 313 -2.07 -27.83 17.55
N THR A 314 -1.45 -28.63 18.43
CA THR A 314 -2.02 -29.94 18.83
C THR A 314 -3.28 -29.79 19.67
N ARG A 315 -3.34 -28.78 20.56
CA ARG A 315 -4.56 -28.43 21.31
C ARG A 315 -5.71 -28.00 20.38
N VAL A 316 -5.43 -27.12 19.42
CA VAL A 316 -6.42 -26.71 18.41
C VAL A 316 -6.90 -27.89 17.58
N SER A 317 -5.98 -28.78 17.17
CA SER A 317 -6.33 -30.03 16.47
C SER A 317 -7.25 -30.91 17.32
N SER A 318 -6.99 -31.02 18.62
CA SER A 318 -7.85 -31.76 19.56
C SER A 318 -9.25 -31.15 19.66
N ILE A 319 -9.35 -29.82 19.77
CA ILE A 319 -10.64 -29.11 19.82
C ILE A 319 -11.43 -29.34 18.52
N ALA A 320 -10.77 -29.21 17.36
CA ALA A 320 -11.38 -29.48 16.05
C ALA A 320 -11.88 -30.93 15.94
N LYS A 321 -11.10 -31.91 16.39
CA LYS A 321 -11.52 -33.34 16.43
C LYS A 321 -12.73 -33.56 17.34
N SER A 322 -12.73 -32.97 18.54
CA SER A 322 -13.85 -33.07 19.47
C SER A 322 -15.13 -32.46 18.88
N ARG A 323 -15.03 -31.29 18.26
CA ARG A 323 -16.16 -30.65 17.56
C ARG A 323 -16.70 -31.52 16.43
N MET A 324 -15.82 -32.09 15.60
CA MET A 324 -16.23 -33.02 14.55
C MET A 324 -16.96 -34.25 15.11
N ALA A 325 -16.52 -34.80 16.25
CA ALA A 325 -17.17 -35.95 16.88
C ALA A 325 -18.57 -35.60 17.38
N VAL A 326 -18.76 -34.41 17.96
CA VAL A 326 -20.07 -33.91 18.41
C VAL A 326 -21.00 -33.61 17.23
N SER A 327 -20.47 -33.04 16.14
CA SER A 327 -21.26 -32.71 14.94
C SER A 327 -21.47 -33.88 13.98
N ALA A 328 -20.88 -35.06 14.22
CA ALA A 328 -20.92 -36.21 13.29
C ALA A 328 -22.33 -36.76 13.00
N THR A 329 -23.34 -36.39 13.79
CA THR A 329 -24.76 -36.70 13.56
C THR A 329 -25.43 -35.78 12.53
N ILE A 330 -24.84 -34.63 12.20
CA ILE A 330 -25.41 -33.60 11.33
C ILE A 330 -24.45 -33.35 10.17
N ILE A 331 -24.72 -34.02 9.04
CA ILE A 331 -24.15 -33.76 7.71
C ILE A 331 -22.69 -34.22 7.51
N LYS A 332 -22.56 -35.33 6.77
CA LYS A 332 -21.35 -35.75 6.03
C LYS A 332 -20.87 -34.62 5.11
N ARG A 333 -20.04 -33.70 5.60
CA ARG A 333 -19.32 -32.75 4.75
C ARG A 333 -17.84 -33.09 4.77
N ARG A 334 -17.37 -33.75 3.70
CA ARG A 334 -15.94 -33.99 3.45
C ARG A 334 -15.08 -32.72 3.48
N CYS A 335 -15.70 -31.54 3.49
CA CYS A 335 -15.06 -30.22 3.44
C CYS A 335 -15.36 -29.34 4.67
N CYS A 336 -15.65 -29.91 5.85
CA CYS A 336 -15.86 -29.11 7.05
C CYS A 336 -14.57 -28.38 7.48
N LEU A 337 -14.73 -27.21 8.10
CA LEU A 337 -13.64 -26.31 8.51
C LEU A 337 -12.66 -27.03 9.43
N GLU A 338 -13.17 -27.83 10.36
CA GLU A 338 -12.39 -28.60 11.34
C GLU A 338 -11.43 -29.58 10.66
N ARG A 339 -11.89 -30.30 9.63
CA ARG A 339 -11.05 -31.25 8.89
C ARG A 339 -9.96 -30.53 8.12
N LYS A 340 -10.32 -29.45 7.42
CA LYS A 340 -9.34 -28.60 6.70
C LYS A 340 -8.27 -28.08 7.65
N LEU A 341 -8.67 -27.62 8.84
CA LEU A 341 -7.77 -27.11 9.86
C LEU A 341 -6.84 -28.22 10.39
N ILE A 342 -7.37 -29.41 10.69
CA ILE A 342 -6.55 -30.56 11.14
C ILE A 342 -5.52 -30.93 10.07
N ASP A 343 -5.94 -31.01 8.81
CA ASP A 343 -5.05 -31.33 7.68
C ASP A 343 -3.98 -30.26 7.49
N LEU A 344 -4.36 -28.97 7.61
CA LEU A 344 -3.45 -27.83 7.54
C LEU A 344 -2.42 -27.86 8.68
N ILE A 345 -2.84 -28.15 9.90
CA ILE A 345 -1.96 -28.28 11.07
C ILE A 345 -0.95 -29.42 10.85
N ASN A 346 -1.43 -30.60 10.46
CA ASN A 346 -0.57 -31.76 10.23
C ASN A 346 0.46 -31.49 9.14
N LYS A 347 0.04 -30.87 8.03
CA LYS A 347 0.94 -30.46 6.95
C LYS A 347 1.98 -29.46 7.44
N THR A 348 1.56 -28.44 8.18
CA THR A 348 2.44 -27.39 8.69
C THR A 348 3.50 -27.94 9.64
N LEU A 349 3.10 -28.84 10.55
CA LEU A 349 4.03 -29.50 11.47
C LEU A 349 5.00 -30.43 10.74
N ALA A 350 4.56 -31.14 9.69
CA ALA A 350 5.42 -31.98 8.88
C ALA A 350 6.46 -31.15 8.10
N ASP A 351 6.01 -30.07 7.42
CA ASP A 351 6.86 -29.18 6.64
C ASP A 351 7.90 -28.47 7.53
N ALA A 352 7.50 -28.02 8.73
CA ALA A 352 8.40 -27.40 9.69
C ALA A 352 9.48 -28.37 10.18
N LYS A 353 9.13 -29.61 10.51
CA LYS A 353 10.10 -30.64 10.92
C LYS A 353 11.15 -30.91 9.84
N VAL A 354 10.73 -31.01 8.58
CA VAL A 354 11.66 -31.22 7.46
C VAL A 354 12.62 -30.03 7.32
N LYS A 355 12.11 -28.80 7.39
CA LYS A 355 12.95 -27.59 7.24
C LYS A 355 13.92 -27.39 8.39
N ILE A 356 13.47 -27.60 9.64
CA ILE A 356 14.31 -27.47 10.83
C ILE A 356 15.47 -28.49 10.78
N ASN A 357 15.21 -29.72 10.30
CA ASN A 357 16.24 -30.75 10.15
C ASN A 357 17.24 -30.47 9.02
N ILE A 358 16.92 -29.57 8.06
CA ILE A 358 17.84 -29.18 6.99
C ILE A 358 18.69 -27.96 7.40
N SER A 359 18.18 -27.12 8.31
CA SER A 359 18.88 -25.92 8.80
C SER A 359 19.82 -26.16 9.98
N ASN A 360 19.75 -27.34 10.59
CA ASN A 360 20.68 -27.84 11.60
C ASN A 360 21.64 -28.84 10.95
#